data_AF-A0A529Q1S3-F1
#
_entry.id   AF-A0A529Q1S3-F1
#
_cell.length_a   1.000
_cell.length_b   1.000
_cell.length_c   1.000
_cell.angle_alpha   90.00
_cell.angle_beta   90.00
_cell.angle_gamma   90.00
#
_symmetry.space_group_name_H-M   'P 1'
#
loop_
_entity.id
_entity.type
_entity.pdbx_description
1 polymer ?
#
loop_
_entity_poly.entity_id
_entity_poly.type
_entity_poly.pdbx_seq_one_letter_code
_entity_poly.pdbx_strand_id
1 'polypeptide(L)'
;VFAQGCVPLVVGAPQLKRYTAFGHLFAAYRDRYYRIDRHPVMSRHPATPMDESDLLVHLSRQTTLPSELLDLATLRSPGRAAAFDRLAAGSAILLIDVDSPESQALAGKEIWRARKPGGY
;
A
#
# COMPACT_ATOMS: atom_id res chain seq x y z
N VAL A 1 14.58 -10.12 -18.43
CA VAL A 1 14.62 -9.87 -16.97
C VAL A 1 13.77 -8.64 -16.71
N PHE A 2 12.86 -8.68 -15.73
CA PHE A 2 11.74 -7.74 -15.57
C PHE A 2 12.17 -6.26 -15.60
N ALA A 3 11.64 -5.47 -16.55
CA ALA A 3 12.03 -4.07 -16.82
C ALA A 3 10.97 -3.04 -16.35
N GLN A 4 10.19 -3.38 -15.33
CA GLN A 4 9.21 -2.45 -14.76
C GLN A 4 9.91 -1.38 -13.93
N GLY A 5 9.62 -0.12 -14.24
CA GLY A 5 10.18 1.02 -13.51
C GLY A 5 9.62 1.18 -12.11
N CYS A 6 8.33 0.88 -11.91
CA CYS A 6 7.64 0.96 -10.63
C CYS A 6 6.69 -0.22 -10.45
N VAL A 7 6.63 -0.76 -9.23
CA VAL A 7 5.69 -1.80 -8.81
C VAL A 7 4.66 -1.18 -7.86
N PRO A 8 3.38 -1.09 -8.26
CA PRO A 8 2.31 -0.71 -7.35
C PRO A 8 2.13 -1.77 -6.26
N LEU A 9 2.14 -1.34 -5.00
CA LEU A 9 1.96 -2.16 -3.81
C LEU A 9 0.60 -1.85 -3.18
N VAL A 10 -0.29 -2.84 -3.17
CA VAL A 10 -1.61 -2.74 -2.52
C VAL A 10 -1.68 -3.81 -1.43
N VAL A 11 -1.66 -3.37 -0.17
CA VAL A 11 -1.73 -4.27 1.00
C VAL A 11 -3.12 -4.28 1.63
N GLY A 12 -3.83 -3.14 1.58
CA GLY A 12 -5.20 -3.07 2.06
C GLY A 12 -6.13 -4.00 1.27
N ALA A 13 -6.91 -4.77 2.01
CA ALA A 13 -7.87 -5.74 1.51
C ALA A 13 -9.10 -5.72 2.44
N PRO A 14 -10.06 -4.79 2.19
CA PRO A 14 -11.24 -4.60 3.04
C PRO A 14 -12.02 -5.89 3.31
N GLN A 15 -12.11 -6.77 2.31
CA GLN A 15 -12.76 -8.08 2.42
C GLN A 15 -12.09 -9.03 3.43
N LEU A 16 -10.81 -8.79 3.76
CA LEU A 16 -10.06 -9.50 4.80
C LEU A 16 -9.90 -8.66 6.08
N LYS A 17 -10.64 -7.56 6.20
CA LYS A 17 -10.53 -6.59 7.30
C LYS A 17 -9.10 -6.07 7.49
N ARG A 18 -8.40 -5.83 6.37
CA ARG A 18 -7.07 -5.20 6.31
C ARG A 18 -7.18 -3.87 5.57
N TYR A 19 -6.56 -2.84 6.12
CA TYR A 19 -6.67 -1.49 5.60
C TYR A 19 -5.33 -0.79 5.67
N THR A 20 -5.09 0.13 4.74
CA THR A 20 -3.93 1.02 4.77
C THR A 20 -4.41 2.47 4.75
N ALA A 21 -3.87 3.28 5.64
CA ALA A 21 -4.18 4.71 5.73
C ALA A 21 -2.93 5.48 6.15
N PHE A 22 -2.56 6.45 5.32
CA PHE A 22 -1.33 7.23 5.40
C PHE A 22 -0.10 6.33 5.56
N GLY A 23 -0.03 5.25 4.77
CA GLY A 23 1.08 4.30 4.77
C GLY A 23 1.03 3.26 5.90
N HIS A 24 0.16 3.43 6.89
CA HIS A 24 0.06 2.52 8.02
C HIS A 24 -0.88 1.35 7.75
N LEU A 25 -0.44 0.13 8.06
CA LEU A 25 -1.26 -1.08 7.99
C LEU A 25 -2.08 -1.28 9.27
N PHE A 26 -3.38 -1.52 9.06
CA PHE A 26 -4.35 -1.90 10.08
C PHE A 26 -4.95 -3.28 9.76
N ALA A 27 -5.22 -4.06 10.79
CA ALA A 27 -5.90 -5.35 10.67
C ALA A 27 -6.85 -5.58 11.85
N ALA A 28 -7.97 -6.28 11.58
CA ALA A 28 -8.89 -6.68 12.63
C ALA A 28 -8.40 -7.89 13.43
N TYR A 29 -8.67 -7.86 14.73
CA TYR A 29 -8.62 -9.03 15.60
C TYR A 29 -9.90 -9.07 16.43
N ARG A 30 -10.71 -10.12 16.24
CA ARG A 30 -12.09 -10.18 16.74
C ARG A 30 -12.89 -8.96 16.22
N ASP A 31 -13.50 -8.19 17.10
CA ASP A 31 -14.38 -7.06 16.76
C ASP A 31 -13.68 -5.69 16.84
N ARG A 32 -12.35 -5.66 16.88
CA ARG A 32 -11.57 -4.42 17.00
C ARG A 32 -10.48 -4.35 15.93
N TYR A 33 -10.20 -3.13 15.47
CA TYR A 33 -9.12 -2.83 14.53
C TYR A 33 -7.89 -2.34 15.28
N TYR A 34 -6.72 -2.79 14.84
CA TYR A 34 -5.44 -2.43 15.40
C TYR A 34 -4.51 -1.99 14.27
N ARG A 35 -3.64 -1.02 14.55
CA ARG A 35 -2.39 -0.91 13.78
C ARG A 35 -1.63 -2.23 13.91
N ILE A 36 -0.98 -2.67 12.84
CA ILE A 36 -0.35 -4.00 12.80
C ILE A 36 0.72 -4.18 13.88
N ASP A 37 1.43 -3.11 14.25
CA ASP A 37 2.43 -3.06 15.32
C ASP A 37 1.85 -3.17 16.74
N ARG A 38 0.54 -3.00 16.89
CA ARG A 38 -0.21 -3.15 18.15
C ARG A 38 -1.18 -4.32 18.11
N HIS A 39 -1.21 -5.07 17.02
CA HIS A 39 -2.14 -6.17 16.82
C HIS A 39 -1.80 -7.35 17.75
N PRO A 40 -2.73 -7.89 18.56
CA PRO A 40 -2.44 -8.85 19.62
C PRO A 40 -1.67 -10.11 19.19
N VAL A 41 -1.88 -10.55 17.95
CA VAL A 41 -1.14 -11.67 17.32
C VAL A 41 0.11 -11.20 16.56
N MET A 42 -0.03 -10.29 15.59
CA MET A 42 1.05 -9.93 14.67
C MET A 42 2.23 -9.23 15.34
N SER A 43 2.02 -8.41 16.36
CA SER A 43 3.14 -7.74 17.05
C SER A 43 3.97 -8.67 17.95
N ARG A 44 3.46 -9.87 18.22
CA ARG A 44 4.11 -10.91 19.03
C ARG A 44 4.29 -12.21 18.26
N HIS A 45 4.20 -12.15 16.92
CA HIS A 45 4.29 -13.34 16.10
C HIS A 45 5.66 -14.00 16.31
N PRO A 46 5.74 -15.31 16.59
CA PRO A 46 6.98 -15.95 17.02
C PRO A 46 8.09 -15.92 15.96
N ALA A 47 7.74 -15.83 14.67
CA ALA A 47 8.70 -15.82 13.58
C ALA A 47 8.88 -14.44 12.92
N THR A 48 7.84 -13.61 12.90
CA THR A 48 7.80 -12.36 12.12
C THR A 48 7.02 -11.29 12.90
N PRO A 49 7.49 -10.90 14.10
CA PRO A 49 6.81 -9.88 14.89
C PRO A 49 6.81 -8.56 14.12
N MET A 50 5.63 -7.95 13.99
CA MET A 50 5.47 -6.62 13.41
C MET A 50 5.58 -5.57 14.52
N ASP A 51 6.65 -4.79 14.51
CA ASP A 51 6.90 -3.69 15.45
C ASP A 51 6.73 -2.30 14.81
N GLU A 52 6.44 -2.27 13.51
CA GLU A 52 6.25 -1.07 12.70
C GLU A 52 4.98 -1.21 11.87
N SER A 53 4.13 -0.18 11.88
CA SER A 53 2.92 -0.16 11.06
C SER A 53 3.06 0.61 9.77
N ASP A 54 3.95 1.61 9.71
CA ASP A 54 4.30 2.29 8.46
C ASP A 54 5.01 1.31 7.53
N LEU A 55 4.32 0.94 6.45
CA LEU A 55 4.83 -0.06 5.52
C LEU A 55 6.06 0.40 4.76
N LEU A 56 6.23 1.72 4.52
CA LEU A 56 7.40 2.24 3.84
C LEU A 56 8.63 2.21 4.76
N VAL A 57 8.45 2.60 6.03
CA VAL A 57 9.51 2.45 7.04
C VAL A 57 9.88 0.98 7.22
N HIS A 58 8.89 0.09 7.34
CA HIS A 58 9.14 -1.35 7.44
C HIS A 58 9.90 -1.89 6.24
N LEU A 59 9.50 -1.51 5.02
CA LEU A 59 10.12 -1.96 3.78
C LEU A 59 11.56 -1.43 3.60
N SER A 60 11.85 -0.21 4.06
CA SER A 60 13.20 0.35 4.02
C SER A 60 14.22 -0.44 4.85
N ARG A 61 13.77 -1.26 5.81
CA ARG A 61 14.62 -2.20 6.55
C ARG A 61 15.01 -3.43 5.72
N GLN A 62 14.32 -3.70 4.61
CA GLN A 62 14.49 -4.90 3.78
C GLN A 62 15.10 -4.60 2.40
N THR A 63 15.02 -3.36 1.94
CA THR A 63 15.52 -2.95 0.63
C THR A 63 15.87 -1.46 0.60
N THR A 64 16.76 -1.07 -0.30
CA THR A 64 17.12 0.33 -0.57
C THR A 64 16.37 0.91 -1.77
N LEU A 65 15.40 0.18 -2.32
CA LEU A 65 14.61 0.67 -3.45
C LEU A 65 13.78 1.90 -3.02
N PRO A 66 13.76 2.98 -3.83
CA PRO A 66 12.98 4.16 -3.50
C PRO A 66 11.49 3.82 -3.50
N SER A 67 10.79 4.20 -2.44
CA SER A 67 9.37 3.91 -2.26
C SER A 67 8.59 5.18 -1.94
N GLU A 68 7.41 5.32 -2.54
CA GLU A 68 6.51 6.47 -2.37
C GLU A 68 5.12 6.01 -1.94
N LEU A 69 4.32 6.95 -1.43
CA LEU A 69 2.94 6.72 -0.98
C LEU A 69 1.95 7.54 -1.83
N LEU A 70 0.93 6.87 -2.37
CA LEU A 70 -0.31 7.49 -2.80
C LEU A 70 -1.35 7.34 -1.68
N ASP A 71 -1.45 8.37 -0.83
CA ASP A 71 -2.32 8.36 0.34
C ASP A 71 -3.82 8.45 -0.02
N LEU A 72 -4.71 8.16 0.94
CA LEU A 72 -6.17 8.19 0.73
C LEU A 72 -6.72 9.54 0.25
N ALA A 73 -6.19 10.67 0.76
CA ALA A 73 -6.68 11.99 0.39
C ALA A 73 -6.32 12.31 -1.07
N THR A 74 -5.07 12.02 -1.45
CA THR A 74 -4.59 12.16 -2.82
C THR A 74 -5.32 11.19 -3.75
N LEU A 75 -5.49 9.93 -3.34
CA LEU A 75 -6.19 8.90 -4.10
C LEU A 75 -7.63 9.30 -4.40
N ARG A 76 -8.33 9.94 -3.45
CA ARG A 76 -9.72 10.39 -3.62
C ARG A 76 -9.86 11.70 -4.39
N SER A 77 -8.78 12.46 -4.56
CA SER A 77 -8.80 13.76 -5.22
C SER A 77 -9.06 13.69 -6.73
N PRO A 78 -9.48 14.80 -7.38
CA PRO A 78 -9.52 14.90 -8.84
C PRO A 78 -8.13 14.74 -9.48
N GLY A 79 -7.06 15.12 -8.77
CA GLY A 79 -5.68 15.06 -9.23
C GLY A 79 -5.00 13.69 -9.11
N ARG A 80 -5.73 12.65 -8.67
CA ARG A 80 -5.16 11.30 -8.40
C ARG A 80 -4.33 10.75 -9.55
N ALA A 81 -4.76 11.00 -10.80
CA ALA A 81 -4.12 10.47 -11.99
C ALA A 81 -2.71 11.02 -12.17
N ALA A 82 -2.59 12.35 -12.19
CA ALA A 82 -1.31 13.03 -12.30
C ALA A 82 -0.42 12.78 -11.08
N ALA A 83 -1.01 12.60 -9.89
CA ALA A 83 -0.25 12.24 -8.70
C ALA A 83 0.33 10.81 -8.81
N PHE A 84 -0.50 9.83 -9.20
CA PHE A 84 -0.05 8.45 -9.44
C PHE A 84 1.10 8.42 -10.43
N ASP A 85 0.95 9.06 -11.60
CA ASP A 85 1.96 9.00 -12.66
C ASP A 85 3.29 9.63 -12.21
N ARG A 86 3.23 10.74 -11.46
CA ARG A 86 4.42 11.40 -10.90
C ARG A 86 5.13 10.54 -9.85
N LEU A 87 4.37 9.99 -8.90
CA LEU A 87 4.91 9.17 -7.83
C LEU A 87 5.49 7.86 -8.37
N ALA A 88 4.80 7.23 -9.33
CA ALA A 88 5.27 6.02 -10.01
C ALA A 88 6.54 6.28 -10.84
N ALA A 89 6.68 7.45 -11.47
CA ALA A 89 7.90 7.80 -12.19
C ALA A 89 9.11 8.03 -11.26
N GLY A 90 8.86 8.45 -10.01
CA GLY A 90 9.89 8.77 -9.02
C GLY A 90 10.28 7.62 -8.09
N SER A 91 9.62 6.47 -8.15
CA SER A 91 9.80 5.37 -7.21
C SER A 91 9.88 4.02 -7.90
N ALA A 92 10.54 3.07 -7.24
CA ALA A 92 10.52 1.67 -7.63
C ALA A 92 9.30 0.94 -7.04
N ILE A 93 8.76 1.45 -5.92
CA ILE A 93 7.61 0.87 -5.21
C ILE A 93 6.64 1.99 -4.87
N LEU A 94 5.39 1.88 -5.30
CA LEU A 94 4.34 2.84 -4.97
C LEU A 94 3.29 2.16 -4.09
N LEU A 95 3.31 2.45 -2.79
CA LEU A 95 2.24 2.02 -1.89
C LEU A 95 0.98 2.84 -2.16
N ILE A 96 -0.16 2.16 -2.30
CA ILE A 96 -1.46 2.81 -2.47
C ILE A 96 -2.34 2.45 -1.29
N ASP A 97 -2.85 3.45 -0.60
CA ASP A 97 -3.74 3.25 0.52
C ASP A 97 -5.11 2.70 0.09
N VAL A 98 -5.70 1.85 0.94
CA VAL A 98 -7.04 1.28 0.76
C VAL A 98 -7.73 1.15 2.12
N ASP A 99 -8.80 1.93 2.32
CA ASP A 99 -9.65 1.90 3.53
C ASP A 99 -11.04 1.31 3.30
N SER A 100 -11.42 1.07 2.05
CA SER A 100 -12.77 0.66 1.65
C SER A 100 -12.81 -0.01 0.27
N PRO A 101 -13.88 -0.74 -0.09
CA PRO A 101 -14.04 -1.27 -1.45
C PRO A 101 -13.94 -0.18 -2.55
N GLU A 102 -14.41 1.03 -2.26
CA GLU A 102 -14.32 2.17 -3.18
C GLU A 102 -12.86 2.61 -3.38
N SER A 103 -12.08 2.78 -2.31
CA SER A 103 -10.66 3.10 -2.44
C SER A 103 -9.86 1.97 -3.12
N GLN A 104 -10.23 0.71 -2.88
CA GLN A 104 -9.63 -0.44 -3.56
C GLN A 104 -9.91 -0.44 -5.06
N ALA A 105 -11.14 -0.11 -5.46
CA ALA A 105 -11.52 0.04 -6.86
C ALA A 105 -10.78 1.22 -7.53
N LEU A 106 -10.58 2.32 -6.80
CA LEU A 106 -9.78 3.45 -7.27
C LEU A 106 -8.32 3.06 -7.48
N ALA A 107 -7.69 2.40 -6.51
CA ALA A 107 -6.33 1.87 -6.66
C ALA A 107 -6.21 0.98 -7.90
N GLY A 108 -7.15 0.03 -8.08
CA GLY A 108 -7.20 -0.84 -9.25
C GLY A 108 -7.38 -0.07 -10.57
N LYS A 109 -8.20 0.98 -10.60
CA LYS A 109 -8.39 1.84 -11.77
C LYS A 109 -7.09 2.53 -12.20
N GLU A 110 -6.34 3.06 -11.23
CA GLU A 110 -5.08 3.75 -11.50
C GLU A 110 -4.00 2.79 -11.99
N ILE A 111 -3.86 1.63 -11.34
CA ILE A 111 -2.96 0.55 -11.77
C ILE A 111 -3.31 0.11 -13.19
N TRP A 112 -4.60 -0.11 -13.47
CA TRP A 112 -5.05 -0.52 -14.79
C TRP A 112 -4.79 0.57 -15.84
N ARG A 113 -5.00 1.85 -15.53
CA ARG A 113 -4.68 2.95 -16.45
C ARG A 113 -3.18 2.98 -16.79
N ALA A 114 -2.32 2.90 -15.78
CA ALA A 114 -0.88 3.04 -15.93
C ALA A 114 -0.18 1.79 -16.50
N ARG A 115 -0.90 0.68 -16.69
CA ARG A 115 -0.34 -0.55 -17.25
C ARG A 115 0.25 -0.29 -18.64
N LYS A 116 1.38 -0.92 -18.94
CA LYS A 116 1.91 -0.98 -20.31
C LYS A 116 1.10 -1.98 -21.14
N PRO A 117 0.67 -1.62 -22.38
CA PRO A 117 0.07 -2.59 -23.29
C PRO A 117 1.05 -3.74 -23.58
N GLY A 118 0.59 -4.99 -23.46
CA GLY A 118 1.41 -6.18 -23.70
C GLY A 118 2.02 -6.84 -22.45
N GLY A 119 1.75 -6.31 -21.26
CA GLY A 119 2.45 -6.72 -20.04
C GLY A 119 3.73 -5.90 -19.89
N TYR A 120 4.76 -6.46 -19.26
CA TYR A 120 6.08 -5.82 -19.19
C TYR A 120 6.52 -5.26 -20.55
#